data_AF-A7S476-F1
#
_entry.id   AF-A7S476-F1
#
_cell.length_a   1.000
_cell.length_b   1.000
_cell.length_c   1.000
_cell.angle_alpha   90.00
_cell.angle_beta   90.00
_cell.angle_gamma   90.00
#
_symmetry.space_group_name_H-M   'P 1'
#
loop_
_entity.id
_entity.type
_entity.pdbx_description
1 polymer ?
#
loop_
_entity_poly.entity_id
_entity_poly.type
_entity_poly.pdbx_seq_one_letter_code
_entity_poly.pdbx_strand_id
1 'polypeptide(L)'
;TKMAAMVGRLHQMEYLLQGSVAKENVETLLHRLRGLCDNTAHDATKFADHEMVYTLRNSTNTVTFRARHSLADPSAPWQLRYLGQAEMGDKSRATLLRSCVEVSTSENLTAFLEELGFRFDYEVVLKGFVFYKGHMRITVSQVFRVRVTFHGKTHAIVSRKA
;
A
#
# COMPACT_ATOMS: atom_id res chain seq x y z
N THR A 1 -20.87 1.09 -22.13
CA THR A 1 -20.08 1.85 -21.14
C THR A 1 -18.65 1.95 -21.65
N LYS A 2 -18.23 3.12 -22.15
CA LYS A 2 -16.85 3.29 -22.67
C LYS A 2 -15.89 3.35 -21.49
N MET A 3 -15.06 2.32 -21.29
CA MET A 3 -13.84 2.46 -20.52
C MET A 3 -12.95 3.45 -21.28
N ALA A 4 -12.73 4.63 -20.70
CA ALA A 4 -11.62 5.47 -21.12
C ALA A 4 -10.35 4.68 -20.79
N ALA A 5 -9.68 4.16 -21.82
CA ALA A 5 -8.33 3.66 -21.68
C ALA A 5 -7.47 4.85 -21.23
N MET A 6 -7.09 4.86 -19.94
CA MET A 6 -6.06 5.77 -19.48
C MET A 6 -4.81 5.47 -20.30
N VAL A 7 -4.37 6.47 -21.08
CA VAL A 7 -3.09 6.49 -21.76
C VAL A 7 -2.03 6.08 -20.74
N GLY A 8 -1.54 4.84 -20.86
CA GLY A 8 -0.52 4.31 -19.99
C GLY A 8 0.73 5.16 -20.15
N ARG A 9 1.09 5.92 -19.10
CA ARG A 9 2.46 6.44 -19.00
C ARG A 9 3.36 5.22 -18.93
N LEU A 10 4.10 4.97 -20.00
CA LEU A 10 4.90 3.75 -20.21
C LEU A 10 5.94 3.45 -19.13
N HIS A 11 6.21 4.38 -18.20
CA HIS A 11 7.03 4.11 -17.02
C HIS A 11 6.49 4.90 -15.81
N GLN A 12 5.44 4.41 -15.14
CA GLN A 12 5.12 4.89 -13.80
C GLN A 12 6.16 4.30 -12.84
N MET A 13 7.18 5.10 -12.52
CA MET A 13 8.18 4.81 -11.49
C MET A 13 7.82 5.59 -10.22
N GLU A 14 8.11 5.01 -9.06
CA GLU A 14 8.06 5.73 -7.79
C GLU A 14 9.43 5.76 -7.11
N TYR A 15 9.76 6.93 -6.55
CA TYR A 15 10.86 7.10 -5.61
C TYR A 15 10.33 6.87 -4.20
N LEU A 16 10.94 5.94 -3.48
CA LEU A 16 10.45 5.47 -2.19
C LEU A 16 11.53 5.65 -1.11
N LEU A 17 11.10 6.26 0.00
CA LEU A 17 11.80 6.28 1.27
C LEU A 17 10.92 5.59 2.31
N GLN A 18 11.52 4.72 3.11
CA GLN A 18 10.84 4.02 4.19
C GLN A 18 11.67 4.14 5.47
N GLY A 19 10.97 4.26 6.59
CA GLY A 19 11.56 4.24 7.92
C GLY A 19 10.50 3.82 8.94
N SER A 20 10.93 3.54 10.16
CA SER A 20 10.05 3.25 11.27
C SER A 20 10.19 4.29 12.38
N VAL A 21 9.16 4.39 13.20
CA VAL A 21 9.10 5.29 14.35
C VAL A 21 8.52 4.52 15.53
N ALA A 22 9.13 4.66 16.70
CA ALA A 22 8.63 4.06 17.92
C ALA A 22 7.29 4.72 18.32
N LYS A 23 6.40 3.95 18.94
CA LYS A 23 5.00 4.38 19.20
C LYS A 23 4.95 5.67 20.02
N GLU A 24 5.82 5.78 21.02
CA GLU A 24 6.00 6.93 21.89
C GLU A 24 6.39 8.21 21.15
N ASN A 25 7.03 8.09 19.97
CA ASN A 25 7.51 9.22 19.18
C ASN A 25 6.56 9.61 18.03
N VAL A 26 5.46 8.87 17.84
CA VAL A 26 4.52 9.09 16.72
C VAL A 26 3.90 10.48 16.80
N GLU A 27 3.43 10.91 17.98
CA GLU A 27 2.78 12.23 18.13
C GLU A 27 3.75 13.37 17.82
N THR A 28 5.00 13.28 18.28
CA THR A 28 6.04 14.26 17.96
C THR A 28 6.32 14.32 16.47
N LEU A 29 6.40 13.16 15.79
CA LEU A 29 6.56 13.11 14.33
C LEU A 29 5.38 13.76 13.61
N LEU A 30 4.15 13.43 13.99
CA LEU A 30 2.95 14.00 13.38
C LEU A 30 2.89 15.52 13.58
N HIS A 31 3.24 16.03 14.76
CA HIS A 31 3.32 17.46 15.03
C HIS A 31 4.33 18.16 14.10
N ARG A 32 5.53 17.58 13.92
CA ARG A 32 6.54 18.13 13.01
C ARG A 32 6.10 18.11 11.55
N LEU A 33 5.46 17.01 11.10
CA LEU A 33 4.96 16.90 9.73
C LEU A 33 3.87 17.95 9.43
N ARG A 34 2.99 18.27 10.40
CA ARG A 34 2.01 19.36 10.25
C ARG A 34 2.66 20.72 10.00
N GLY A 35 3.81 21.00 10.63
CA GLY A 35 4.55 22.25 10.40
C GLY A 35 5.38 22.29 9.11
N LEU A 36 5.68 21.13 8.52
CA LEU A 36 6.57 21.00 7.35
C LEU A 36 5.86 20.73 6.01
N CYS A 37 4.62 20.27 6.06
CA CYS A 37 3.83 19.83 4.91
C CYS A 37 2.77 20.86 4.53
N ASP A 38 2.30 20.82 3.29
CA ASP A 38 1.41 21.81 2.69
C ASP A 38 -0.08 21.60 3.04
N ASN A 39 -0.38 20.71 3.99
CA ASN A 39 -1.77 20.45 4.40
C ASN A 39 -2.34 21.69 5.11
N THR A 40 -3.04 22.54 4.36
CA THR A 40 -3.69 23.77 4.80
C THR A 40 -4.96 23.53 5.63
N ALA A 41 -5.46 22.28 5.67
CA ALA A 41 -6.47 21.87 6.63
C ALA A 41 -5.76 21.40 7.91
N HIS A 42 -6.15 21.97 9.05
CA HIS A 42 -5.54 21.77 10.37
C HIS A 42 -5.44 20.31 10.86
N ASP A 43 -5.94 19.33 10.11
CA ASP A 43 -5.84 17.91 10.41
C ASP A 43 -5.29 17.12 9.21
N ALA A 44 -4.22 16.37 9.45
CA ALA A 44 -3.74 15.36 8.51
C ALA A 44 -4.89 14.39 8.17
N THR A 45 -5.09 14.09 6.89
CA THR A 45 -6.15 13.19 6.45
C THR A 45 -5.88 11.80 7.02
N LYS A 46 -6.73 11.40 7.98
CA LYS A 46 -6.72 10.02 8.49
C LYS A 46 -7.18 9.09 7.37
N PHE A 47 -6.52 7.95 7.25
CA PHE A 47 -6.95 6.90 6.33
C PHE A 47 -6.99 5.56 7.05
N ALA A 48 -7.85 4.70 6.56
CA ALA A 48 -7.93 3.30 6.94
C ALA A 48 -8.17 2.50 5.66
N ASP A 49 -7.24 1.62 5.30
CA ASP A 49 -7.31 0.82 4.08
C ASP A 49 -7.21 -0.66 4.44
N HIS A 50 -7.99 -1.49 3.76
CA HIS A 50 -7.81 -2.94 3.72
C HIS A 50 -7.05 -3.28 2.45
N GLU A 51 -5.92 -3.98 2.58
CA GLU A 51 -5.05 -4.36 1.46
C GLU A 51 -4.86 -5.89 1.47
N MET A 52 -5.25 -6.52 0.37
CA MET A 52 -5.04 -7.95 0.09
C MET A 52 -3.91 -8.11 -0.90
N VAL A 53 -3.00 -9.05 -0.64
CA VAL A 53 -1.82 -9.30 -1.46
C VAL A 53 -1.99 -10.61 -2.20
N TYR A 54 -1.83 -10.53 -3.52
CA TYR A 54 -1.98 -11.64 -4.46
C TYR A 54 -0.65 -11.87 -5.19
N THR A 55 -0.25 -13.12 -5.32
CA THR A 55 1.00 -13.49 -6.00
C THR A 55 0.76 -14.50 -7.11
N LEU A 56 1.44 -14.30 -8.23
CA LEU A 56 1.55 -15.27 -9.32
C LEU A 56 3.02 -15.67 -9.43
N ARG A 57 3.31 -16.94 -9.21
CA ARG A 57 4.66 -17.48 -9.27
C ARG A 57 4.80 -18.35 -10.51
N ASN A 58 5.81 -18.06 -11.32
CA ASN A 58 6.32 -19.00 -12.30
C ASN A 58 7.70 -19.51 -11.84
N SER A 59 8.36 -20.36 -12.63
CA SER A 59 9.62 -21.00 -12.24
C SER A 59 10.78 -20.02 -11.96
N THR A 60 10.72 -18.78 -12.47
CA THR A 60 11.83 -17.82 -12.40
C THR A 60 11.46 -16.46 -11.81
N ASN A 61 10.17 -16.11 -11.81
CA ASN A 61 9.65 -14.79 -11.49
C ASN A 61 8.41 -14.88 -10.59
N THR A 62 8.28 -13.91 -9.69
CA THR A 62 7.08 -13.72 -8.87
C THR A 62 6.50 -12.34 -9.15
N VAL A 63 5.25 -12.30 -9.60
CA VAL A 63 4.48 -11.08 -9.78
C VAL A 63 3.59 -10.90 -8.55
N THR A 64 3.57 -9.69 -8.00
CA THR A 64 2.75 -9.36 -6.83
C THR A 64 1.81 -8.20 -7.15
N PHE A 65 0.52 -8.41 -6.88
CA PHE A 65 -0.51 -7.38 -6.89
C PHE A 65 -1.01 -7.09 -5.48
N ARG A 66 -1.41 -5.84 -5.26
CA ARG A 66 -2.09 -5.40 -4.05
C ARG A 66 -3.46 -4.88 -4.44
N ALA A 67 -4.50 -5.52 -3.93
CA ALA A 67 -5.88 -5.08 -4.04
C ALA A 67 -6.23 -4.31 -2.77
N ARG A 68 -6.53 -3.02 -2.89
CA ARG A 68 -6.78 -2.13 -1.76
C ARG A 68 -8.17 -1.54 -1.82
N HIS A 69 -8.86 -1.49 -0.68
CA HIS A 69 -10.14 -0.82 -0.51
C HIS A 69 -10.11 0.11 0.69
N SER A 70 -10.75 1.27 0.56
CA SER A 70 -10.89 2.20 1.68
C SER A 70 -11.88 1.63 2.70
N LEU A 71 -11.48 1.61 3.96
CA LEU A 71 -12.37 1.35 5.10
C LEU A 71 -12.97 2.64 5.66
N ALA A 72 -12.37 3.79 5.35
CA ALA A 72 -12.88 5.10 5.74
C ALA A 72 -14.02 5.58 4.82
N ASP A 73 -14.01 5.13 3.56
CA ASP A 73 -15.03 5.41 2.56
C ASP A 73 -15.37 4.11 1.80
N PRO A 74 -16.38 3.36 2.25
CA PRO A 74 -16.79 2.12 1.60
C PRO A 74 -17.35 2.31 0.18
N SER A 75 -17.66 3.54 -0.25
CA SER A 75 -18.14 3.83 -1.60
C SER A 75 -16.99 4.04 -2.60
N ALA A 76 -15.76 4.19 -2.11
CA ALA A 76 -14.58 4.35 -2.95
C ALA A 76 -14.30 3.06 -3.74
N PRO A 77 -13.90 3.15 -5.02
CA PRO A 77 -13.60 1.98 -5.82
C PRO A 77 -12.35 1.25 -5.30
N TRP A 78 -12.32 -0.07 -5.51
CA TRP A 78 -11.13 -0.88 -5.30
C TRP A 78 -9.96 -0.34 -6.12
N GLN A 79 -8.75 -0.49 -5.59
CA GLN A 79 -7.50 -0.08 -6.24
C GLN A 79 -6.63 -1.30 -6.44
N LEU A 80 -6.28 -1.60 -7.68
CA LEU A 80 -5.29 -2.61 -8.01
C LEU A 80 -3.94 -1.94 -8.22
N ARG A 81 -2.91 -2.43 -7.51
CA ARG A 81 -1.56 -1.89 -7.59
C ARG A 81 -0.53 -2.97 -7.88
N TYR A 82 0.22 -2.79 -8.97
CA TYR A 82 1.45 -3.53 -9.27
C TYR A 82 2.65 -2.81 -8.66
N LEU A 83 3.57 -3.58 -8.07
CA LEU A 83 4.87 -3.08 -7.63
C LEU A 83 5.97 -3.97 -8.21
N GLY A 84 6.82 -3.39 -9.05
CA GLY A 84 8.00 -4.06 -9.58
C GLY A 84 9.08 -4.26 -8.51
N GLN A 85 10.09 -5.06 -8.85
CA GLN A 85 11.27 -5.20 -8.00
C GLN A 85 11.99 -3.85 -7.88
N ALA A 86 12.46 -3.53 -6.67
CA ALA A 86 13.25 -2.33 -6.45
C ALA A 86 14.62 -2.51 -7.12
N GLU A 87 15.05 -1.49 -7.86
CA GLU A 87 16.38 -1.45 -8.46
C GLU A 87 17.42 -1.27 -7.34
N MET A 88 18.00 -2.39 -6.90
CA MET A 88 19.13 -2.40 -5.99
C MET A 88 20.42 -2.38 -6.81
N GLY A 89 21.31 -1.39 -6.60
CA GLY A 89 22.64 -1.44 -7.21
C GLY A 89 23.33 -0.09 -7.39
N ASP A 90 22.58 0.99 -7.55
CA ASP A 90 23.17 2.33 -7.68
C ASP A 90 23.40 2.97 -6.31
N LYS A 91 24.63 2.89 -5.81
CA LYS A 91 25.06 3.49 -4.54
C LYS A 91 25.03 5.02 -4.54
N SER A 92 24.91 5.66 -5.71
CA SER A 92 24.78 7.11 -5.81
C SER A 92 23.35 7.61 -5.53
N ARG A 93 22.37 6.69 -5.51
CA ARG A 93 20.95 7.03 -5.38
C ARG A 93 20.51 7.00 -3.91
N ALA A 94 20.03 8.13 -3.41
CA ALA A 94 19.59 8.29 -2.02
C ALA A 94 18.22 7.65 -1.70
N THR A 95 17.50 7.11 -2.71
CA THR A 95 16.14 6.57 -2.57
C THR A 95 15.98 5.27 -3.37
N LEU A 96 15.02 4.43 -2.99
CA LEU A 96 14.66 3.26 -3.78
C LEU A 96 13.84 3.70 -5.00
N LEU A 97 14.13 3.11 -6.17
CA LEU A 97 13.35 3.31 -7.39
C LEU A 97 12.71 1.98 -7.79
N ARG A 98 11.42 2.00 -8.09
CA ARG A 98 10.70 0.82 -8.61
C ARG A 98 9.56 1.21 -9.53
N SER A 99 9.19 0.29 -10.43
CA SER A 99 7.96 0.40 -11.21
C SER A 99 6.74 0.27 -10.31
N CYS A 100 5.75 1.12 -10.51
CA CYS A 100 4.51 1.12 -9.77
C CYS A 100 3.37 1.52 -10.69
N VAL A 101 2.34 0.68 -10.83
CA VAL A 101 1.13 1.00 -11.59
C VAL A 101 -0.07 0.84 -10.68
N GLU A 102 -0.97 1.82 -10.64
CA GLU A 102 -2.18 1.81 -9.81
C GLU A 102 -3.39 2.16 -10.68
N VAL A 103 -4.49 1.42 -10.52
CA VAL A 103 -5.74 1.63 -11.28
C VAL A 103 -6.96 1.35 -10.42
N SER A 104 -8.01 2.15 -10.60
CA SER A 104 -9.33 1.90 -10.00
C SER A 104 -10.06 0.75 -10.68
N THR A 105 -10.71 -0.09 -9.90
CA THR A 105 -11.42 -1.29 -10.37
C THR A 105 -12.81 -1.40 -9.73
N SER A 106 -13.62 -2.30 -10.28
CA SER A 106 -14.90 -2.73 -9.71
C SER A 106 -14.71 -3.70 -8.54
N GLU A 107 -15.83 -4.04 -7.89
CA GLU A 107 -15.88 -4.89 -6.69
C GLU A 107 -15.45 -6.35 -6.92
N ASN A 108 -15.50 -6.84 -8.16
CA ASN A 108 -15.14 -8.22 -8.51
C ASN A 108 -13.63 -8.46 -8.63
N LEU A 109 -12.78 -7.54 -8.15
CA LEU A 109 -11.32 -7.59 -8.31
C LEU A 109 -10.71 -8.89 -7.76
N THR A 110 -11.16 -9.34 -6.59
CA THR A 110 -10.61 -10.54 -5.94
C THR A 110 -10.86 -11.80 -6.76
N ALA A 111 -12.11 -12.03 -7.17
CA ALA A 111 -12.50 -13.14 -8.03
C ALA A 111 -11.75 -13.10 -9.38
N PHE A 112 -11.66 -11.91 -9.99
CA PHE A 112 -10.92 -11.72 -11.23
C PHE A 112 -9.43 -12.11 -11.12
N LEU A 113 -8.76 -11.73 -10.02
CA LEU A 113 -7.35 -12.10 -9.80
C LEU A 113 -7.18 -13.61 -9.62
N GLU A 114 -8.10 -14.26 -8.91
CA GLU A 114 -8.08 -15.72 -8.70
C GLU A 114 -8.33 -16.48 -10.00
N GLU A 115 -9.26 -16.02 -10.84
CA GLU A 115 -9.52 -16.57 -12.18
C GLU A 115 -8.30 -16.42 -13.12
N LEU A 116 -7.50 -15.36 -12.95
CA LEU A 116 -6.21 -15.19 -13.63
C LEU A 116 -5.09 -16.08 -13.08
N GLY A 117 -5.36 -16.86 -12.03
CA GLY A 117 -4.41 -17.78 -11.41
C GLY A 117 -3.53 -17.15 -10.33
N PHE A 118 -3.78 -15.91 -9.92
CA PHE A 118 -3.11 -15.35 -8.75
C PHE A 118 -3.61 -16.06 -7.48
N ARG A 119 -2.67 -16.28 -6.56
CA ARG A 119 -2.97 -16.86 -5.25
C ARG A 119 -2.94 -15.78 -4.21
N PHE A 120 -3.97 -15.74 -3.37
CA PHE A 120 -3.97 -14.96 -2.14
C PHE A 120 -2.78 -15.36 -1.26
N ASP A 121 -2.07 -14.38 -0.69
CA ASP A 121 -0.93 -14.58 0.20
C ASP A 121 -1.27 -14.14 1.63
N TYR A 122 -1.56 -12.85 1.80
CA TYR A 122 -1.99 -12.29 3.08
C TYR A 122 -2.79 -11.01 2.88
N GLU A 123 -3.44 -10.58 3.94
CA GLU A 123 -4.15 -9.31 3.99
C GLU A 123 -3.74 -8.50 5.23
N VAL A 124 -3.80 -7.19 5.09
CA VAL A 124 -3.48 -6.24 6.15
C VAL A 124 -4.50 -5.11 6.17
N VAL A 125 -4.65 -4.52 7.35
CA VAL A 125 -5.33 -3.23 7.52
C VAL A 125 -4.26 -2.19 7.84
N LEU A 126 -4.24 -1.11 7.07
CA LEU A 126 -3.38 0.05 7.26
C LEU A 126 -4.22 1.16 7.89
N LYS A 127 -3.79 1.72 9.02
CA LYS A 127 -4.43 2.90 9.61
C LYS A 127 -3.40 3.95 9.91
N GLY A 128 -3.68 5.20 9.56
CA GLY A 128 -2.68 6.24 9.72
C GLY A 128 -3.10 7.60 9.21
N PHE A 129 -2.09 8.38 8.85
CA PHE A 129 -2.20 9.76 8.40
C PHE A 129 -1.48 9.93 7.07
N VAL A 130 -2.06 10.77 6.21
CA VAL A 130 -1.43 11.19 4.94
C VAL A 130 -1.09 12.68 5.01
N PHE A 131 0.11 13.00 4.57
CA PHE A 131 0.62 14.35 4.40
C PHE A 131 1.15 14.56 2.99
N TYR A 132 1.11 15.80 2.51
CA TYR A 132 1.66 16.17 1.22
C TYR A 132 2.67 17.32 1.36
N LYS A 133 3.78 17.22 0.64
CA LYS A 133 4.74 18.31 0.46
C LYS A 133 5.11 18.41 -1.02
N GLY A 134 4.57 19.39 -1.71
CA GLY A 134 4.56 19.45 -3.17
C GLY A 134 3.98 18.16 -3.75
N HIS A 135 4.76 17.48 -4.59
CA HIS A 135 4.38 16.21 -5.21
C HIS A 135 4.69 14.97 -4.34
N MET A 136 5.27 15.15 -3.15
CA MET A 136 5.62 14.05 -2.27
C MET A 136 4.43 13.70 -1.37
N ARG A 137 4.00 12.44 -1.43
CA ARG A 137 3.04 11.85 -0.47
C ARG A 137 3.80 11.18 0.66
N ILE A 138 3.54 11.59 1.89
CA ILE A 138 4.11 11.01 3.11
C ILE A 138 2.98 10.27 3.84
N THR A 139 3.23 9.02 4.21
CA THR A 139 2.26 8.20 4.94
C THR A 139 2.87 7.70 6.23
N VAL A 140 2.24 8.01 7.36
CA VAL A 140 2.59 7.46 8.68
C VAL A 140 1.48 6.50 9.07
N SER A 141 1.77 5.21 9.15
CA SER A 141 0.74 4.20 9.36
C SER A 141 1.19 3.04 10.22
N GLN A 142 0.22 2.44 10.90
CA GLN A 142 0.37 1.16 11.57
C GLN A 142 -0.22 0.05 10.68
N VAL A 143 0.52 -1.05 10.56
CA VAL A 143 0.12 -2.22 9.76
C VAL A 143 -0.42 -3.30 10.70
N PHE A 144 -1.64 -3.75 10.45
CA PHE A 144 -2.30 -4.82 11.20
C PHE A 144 -2.52 -6.02 10.28
N ARG A 145 -1.84 -7.14 10.53
CA ARG A 145 -2.08 -8.37 9.76
C ARG A 145 -3.40 -9.00 10.21
N VAL A 146 -4.33 -9.23 9.29
CA VAL A 146 -5.56 -9.95 9.61
C VAL A 146 -5.23 -11.44 9.67
N ARG A 147 -5.75 -12.13 10.68
CA ARG A 147 -5.60 -13.58 10.82
C ARG A 147 -6.88 -14.25 10.38
N VAL A 148 -6.79 -15.08 9.34
CA VAL A 148 -7.89 -15.98 8.99
C VAL A 148 -7.91 -17.11 10.02
N THR A 149 -8.97 -17.17 10.82
CA THR A 149 -9.14 -18.23 11.81
C THR A 149 -9.86 -19.41 11.14
N PHE A 150 -9.11 -20.34 10.56
CA PHE A 150 -9.69 -21.63 10.17
C PHE A 150 -9.81 -22.51 11.42
N HIS A 151 -11.06 -22.82 11.81
CA HIS A 151 -11.44 -23.80 12.83
C HIS A 151 -10.50 -23.94 14.05
N GLY A 152 -10.66 -23.04 15.03
CA GLY A 152 -10.63 -23.42 16.44
C GLY A 152 -9.29 -23.67 17.14
N LYS A 153 -8.11 -23.39 16.55
CA LYS A 153 -6.84 -23.44 17.31
C LYS A 153 -5.94 -22.23 17.09
N THR A 154 -5.91 -21.37 18.10
CA THR A 154 -5.05 -20.17 18.17
C THR A 154 -3.63 -20.57 18.54
N HIS A 155 -2.70 -20.50 17.59
CA HIS A 155 -1.27 -20.39 17.92
C HIS A 155 -0.85 -18.92 17.76
N ALA A 156 -0.57 -18.28 18.90
CA ALA A 156 -0.12 -16.90 18.94
C ALA A 156 1.36 -16.84 18.54
N ILE A 157 1.65 -16.30 17.36
CA ILE A 157 2.96 -15.74 17.05
C ILE A 157 2.74 -14.28 16.65
N VAL A 158 2.95 -13.38 17.62
CA VAL A 158 3.00 -11.94 17.38
C VAL A 158 4.36 -11.66 16.75
N SER A 159 4.42 -11.55 15.42
CA SER A 159 5.58 -10.95 14.77
C SER A 159 5.29 -9.46 14.60
N ARG A 160 5.75 -8.68 15.58
CA ARG A 160 5.97 -7.23 15.41
C ARG A 160 7.29 -7.11 14.64
N LYS A 161 7.27 -6.59 13.41
CA LYS A 161 8.48 -6.04 12.82
C LYS A 161 8.60 -4.58 13.25
N ALA A 162 9.71 -4.29 13.94
CA ALA A 162 10.21 -2.95 14.21
C ALA A 162 10.76 -2.30 12.93
#